data_AF-A0A940FWW2-F1
#
_entry.id   AF-A0A940FWW2-F1
#
_cell.length_a   1.000
_cell.length_b   1.000
_cell.length_c   1.000
_cell.angle_alpha   90.00
_cell.angle_beta   90.00
_cell.angle_gamma   90.00
#
_symmetry.space_group_name_H-M   'P 1'
#
loop_
_entity.id
_entity.type
_entity.pdbx_description
1 polymer ?
#
loop_
_entity_poly.entity_id
_entity_poly.type
_entity_poly.pdbx_seq_one_letter_code
_entity_poly.pdbx_strand_id
1 'polypeptide(L)'
;MGRRRRILSGIGKSAPTGNEVVDYDRRNLALYAALLEADDAGRDWREAASSLMHLDLAHNDTEACWRSHLERARWIVGEGMELAIAAFGERPSIIRQ
;
A
#
# COMPACT_ATOMS: atom_id res chain seq x y z
N MET A 1 -9.12 -21.15 11.06
CA MET A 1 -8.15 -20.69 12.09
C MET A 1 -7.44 -19.44 11.53
N GLY A 2 -7.54 -18.31 12.23
CA GLY A 2 -7.40 -16.96 11.66
C GLY A 2 -6.11 -16.66 10.91
N ARG A 3 -6.25 -15.99 9.75
CA ARG A 3 -5.14 -15.31 9.06
C ARG A 3 -4.51 -14.35 10.06
N ARG A 4 -3.27 -14.65 10.50
CA ARG A 4 -2.46 -13.73 11.30
C ARG A 4 -2.38 -12.42 10.51
N ARG A 5 -3.09 -11.40 10.97
CA ARG A 5 -3.03 -10.04 10.42
C ARG A 5 -1.58 -9.60 10.61
N ARG A 6 -0.82 -9.60 9.51
CA ARG A 6 0.58 -9.17 9.53
C ARG A 6 0.54 -7.69 9.86
N ILE A 7 0.97 -7.32 11.07
CA ILE A 7 1.11 -5.92 11.46
C ILE A 7 2.15 -5.32 10.52
N LEU A 8 1.75 -4.37 9.69
CA LEU A 8 2.62 -3.66 8.75
C LEU A 8 3.42 -2.61 9.52
N SER A 9 4.31 -3.04 10.40
CA SER A 9 5.24 -2.13 11.07
C SER A 9 6.35 -1.75 10.07
N GLY A 10 6.21 -0.61 9.41
CA GLY A 10 7.24 -0.09 8.49
C GLY A 10 6.77 0.85 7.38
N ILE A 11 5.59 1.47 7.51
CA ILE A 11 5.08 2.39 6.51
C ILE A 11 5.78 3.76 6.61
N GLY A 12 6.18 4.31 5.47
CA GLY A 12 6.79 5.64 5.39
C GLY A 12 5.78 6.75 5.68
N LYS A 13 6.29 7.96 5.94
CA LYS A 13 5.44 9.15 6.14
C LYS A 13 4.62 9.52 4.90
N SER A 14 5.09 9.13 3.73
CA SER A 14 4.41 9.27 2.45
C SER A 14 4.72 8.07 1.57
N ALA A 15 3.81 7.76 0.66
CA ALA A 15 4.08 6.77 -0.37
C ALA A 15 5.11 7.29 -1.40
N PRO A 16 5.77 6.39 -2.15
CA PRO A 16 6.56 6.77 -3.31
C PRO A 16 5.71 7.52 -4.34
N THR A 17 6.35 8.42 -5.06
CA THR A 17 5.77 9.18 -6.17
C THR A 17 6.56 8.92 -7.45
N GLY A 18 5.98 9.24 -8.59
CA GLY A 18 6.63 9.10 -9.90
C GLY A 18 6.28 7.82 -10.64
N ASN A 19 6.83 7.68 -11.84
CA ASN A 19 6.41 6.70 -12.83
C ASN A 19 7.28 5.43 -12.83
N GLU A 20 7.66 4.97 -11.63
CA GLU A 20 8.46 3.77 -11.43
C GLU A 20 7.85 2.96 -10.29
N VAL A 21 7.80 1.63 -10.42
CA VAL A 21 7.41 0.73 -9.33
C VAL A 21 8.65 0.37 -8.54
N VAL A 22 8.64 0.64 -7.24
CA VAL A 22 9.79 0.40 -6.36
C VAL A 22 9.51 -0.74 -5.39
N ASP A 23 10.57 -1.22 -4.75
CA ASP A 23 10.51 -2.26 -3.73
C ASP A 23 9.51 -1.97 -2.60
N TYR A 24 9.30 -0.70 -2.29
CA TYR A 24 8.30 -0.25 -1.32
C TYR A 24 6.88 -0.65 -1.74
N ASP A 25 6.52 -0.49 -3.02
CA ASP A 25 5.20 -0.84 -3.53
C ASP A 25 4.96 -2.35 -3.40
N ARG A 26 5.98 -3.16 -3.75
CA ARG A 26 5.92 -4.62 -3.63
C ARG A 26 5.66 -5.06 -2.19
N ARG A 27 6.35 -4.44 -1.22
CA ARG A 27 6.20 -4.75 0.21
C ARG A 27 4.85 -4.32 0.78
N ASN A 28 4.26 -3.27 0.23
CA ASN A 28 3.00 -2.68 0.69
C ASN A 28 1.78 -3.06 -0.17
N LEU A 29 1.92 -3.97 -1.13
CA LEU A 29 0.83 -4.34 -2.04
C LEU A 29 -0.46 -4.79 -1.32
N ALA A 30 -0.32 -5.56 -0.23
CA ALA A 30 -1.46 -5.98 0.57
C ALA A 30 -2.17 -4.81 1.27
N LEU A 31 -1.43 -3.77 1.67
CA LEU A 31 -2.01 -2.55 2.21
C LEU A 31 -2.77 -1.78 1.14
N TYR A 32 -2.16 -1.62 -0.04
CA TYR A 32 -2.81 -0.93 -1.16
C TYR A 32 -4.14 -1.57 -1.52
N ALA A 33 -4.20 -2.90 -1.59
CA ALA A 33 -5.46 -3.61 -1.81
C ALA A 33 -6.51 -3.32 -0.72
N ALA A 34 -6.11 -3.30 0.56
CA ALA A 34 -7.02 -3.02 1.66
C ALA A 34 -7.49 -1.55 1.69
N LEU A 35 -6.63 -0.60 1.31
CA LEU A 35 -7.00 0.81 1.21
C LEU A 35 -8.00 1.05 0.08
N LEU A 36 -7.79 0.40 -1.08
CA LEU A 36 -8.73 0.46 -2.20
C LEU A 36 -10.09 -0.13 -1.83
N GLU A 37 -10.12 -1.30 -1.18
CA GLU A 37 -11.37 -1.90 -0.69
C GLU A 37 -12.11 -0.96 0.28
N ALA A 38 -11.39 -0.36 1.22
CA ALA A 38 -11.98 0.55 2.20
C ALA A 38 -12.56 1.82 1.54
N ASP A 39 -11.85 2.37 0.55
CA ASP A 39 -12.28 3.54 -0.22
C ASP A 39 -13.51 3.22 -1.09
N ASP A 40 -13.50 2.10 -1.82
CA ASP A 40 -14.65 1.61 -2.60
C ASP A 40 -15.89 1.35 -1.74
N ALA A 41 -15.68 0.90 -0.48
CA ALA A 41 -16.74 0.72 0.50
C ALA A 41 -17.22 2.03 1.14
N GLY A 42 -16.63 3.19 0.79
CA GLY A 42 -16.98 4.49 1.37
C GLY A 42 -16.63 4.62 2.85
N ARG A 43 -15.65 3.86 3.35
CA ARG A 43 -15.21 3.92 4.75
C ARG A 43 -14.57 5.26 5.08
N ASP A 44 -14.81 5.77 6.29
CA ASP A 44 -14.14 6.98 6.75
C ASP A 44 -12.61 6.79 6.77
N TRP A 45 -11.89 7.77 6.25
CA TRP A 45 -10.44 7.70 6.09
C TRP A 45 -9.71 7.55 7.43
N ARG A 46 -10.26 8.06 8.54
CA ARG A 46 -9.67 7.95 9.88
C ARG A 46 -9.76 6.53 10.40
N GLU A 47 -10.87 5.85 10.12
CA GLU A 47 -11.02 4.43 10.44
C GLU A 47 -10.03 3.60 9.62
N ALA A 48 -9.91 3.85 8.31
CA ALA A 48 -8.93 3.17 7.46
C ALA A 48 -7.48 3.44 7.91
N ALA A 49 -7.11 4.70 8.16
CA ALA A 49 -5.79 5.11 8.61
C ALA A 49 -5.38 4.45 9.94
N SER A 50 -6.27 4.44 10.93
CA SER A 50 -5.99 3.83 12.24
C SER A 50 -6.01 2.30 12.21
N SER A 51 -6.94 1.68 11.48
CA SER A 51 -7.11 0.22 11.48
C SER A 51 -6.21 -0.53 10.51
N LEU A 52 -5.91 0.04 9.33
CA LEU A 52 -5.11 -0.60 8.28
C LEU A 52 -3.65 -0.16 8.29
N MET A 53 -3.40 1.12 8.58
CA MET A 53 -2.05 1.70 8.58
C MET A 53 -1.49 1.92 9.99
N HIS A 54 -2.31 1.74 11.04
CA HIS A 54 -1.94 1.97 12.43
C HIS A 54 -1.41 3.39 12.72
N LEU A 55 -1.94 4.38 11.99
CA LEU A 55 -1.57 5.79 12.18
C LEU A 55 -2.24 6.38 13.42
N ASP A 56 -1.53 7.28 14.10
CA ASP A 56 -2.07 8.09 15.18
C ASP A 56 -2.84 9.30 14.62
N LEU A 57 -4.15 9.34 14.86
CA LEU A 57 -5.03 10.40 14.37
C LEU A 57 -4.79 11.76 15.05
N ALA A 58 -4.05 11.80 16.16
CA ALA A 58 -3.67 13.07 16.80
C ALA A 58 -2.57 13.82 16.03
N HIS A 59 -1.83 13.14 15.15
CA HIS A 59 -0.77 13.76 14.36
C HIS A 59 -1.35 14.50 13.14
N ASN A 60 -0.89 15.74 12.92
CA ASN A 60 -1.36 16.63 11.85
C ASN A 60 -1.14 16.04 10.43
N ASP A 61 -0.03 15.34 10.21
CA ASP A 61 0.31 14.75 8.92
C ASP A 61 -0.41 13.43 8.59
N THR A 62 -1.26 12.91 9.49
CA THR A 62 -1.87 11.57 9.34
C THR A 62 -2.78 11.46 8.12
N GLU A 63 -3.57 12.50 7.82
CA GLU A 63 -4.41 12.53 6.63
C GLU A 63 -3.58 12.53 5.34
N ALA A 64 -2.50 13.32 5.30
CA ALA A 64 -1.60 13.39 4.15
C ALA A 64 -0.88 12.05 3.91
N CYS A 65 -0.44 11.39 4.99
CA CYS A 65 0.14 10.05 4.91
C CYS A 65 -0.87 9.06 4.31
N TRP A 66 -2.08 8.97 4.86
CA TRP A 66 -3.15 8.10 4.34
C TRP A 66 -3.43 8.37 2.86
N ARG A 67 -3.65 9.64 2.50
CA ARG A 67 -4.00 10.03 1.14
C ARG A 67 -2.91 9.68 0.14
N SER A 68 -1.65 9.92 0.46
CA SER A 68 -0.54 9.58 -0.44
C SER A 68 -0.47 8.07 -0.73
N HIS A 69 -0.77 7.23 0.26
CA HIS A 69 -0.80 5.77 0.08
C HIS A 69 -2.01 5.31 -0.73
N LEU A 70 -3.18 5.93 -0.54
CA LEU A 70 -4.35 5.65 -1.37
C LEU A 70 -4.14 6.09 -2.82
N GLU A 71 -3.58 7.28 -3.05
CA GLU A 71 -3.21 7.76 -4.38
C GLU A 71 -2.22 6.82 -5.06
N ARG A 72 -1.19 6.37 -4.32
CA ARG A 72 -0.23 5.41 -4.85
C ARG A 72 -0.88 4.06 -5.16
N ALA A 73 -1.78 3.58 -4.30
CA ALA A 73 -2.54 2.36 -4.53
C ALA A 73 -3.35 2.44 -5.83
N ARG A 74 -4.07 3.56 -6.05
CA ARG A 74 -4.84 3.83 -7.28
C ARG A 74 -3.93 3.87 -8.50
N TRP A 75 -2.76 4.48 -8.40
CA TRP A 75 -1.79 4.50 -9.49
C TRP A 75 -1.29 3.09 -9.83
N ILE A 76 -0.93 2.27 -8.84
CA ILE A 76 -0.44 0.90 -9.05
C ILE A 76 -1.46 0.03 -9.80
N VAL A 77 -2.76 0.18 -9.52
CA VAL A 77 -3.83 -0.59 -10.20
C VAL A 77 -4.42 0.11 -11.43
N GLY A 78 -3.94 1.32 -11.74
CA GLY A 78 -4.37 2.14 -12.87
C GLY A 78 -3.22 2.34 -13.86
N GLU A 79 -2.75 3.58 -13.97
CA GLU A 79 -1.68 3.97 -14.91
C GLU A 79 -0.39 3.17 -14.74
N GLY A 80 -0.05 2.80 -13.51
CA GLY A 80 1.14 2.03 -13.17
C GLY A 80 1.00 0.51 -13.35
N MET A 81 -0.16 0.00 -13.79
CA MET A 81 -0.44 -1.44 -13.83
C MET A 81 0.56 -2.21 -14.71
N GLU A 82 0.88 -1.71 -15.90
CA GLU A 82 1.84 -2.39 -16.79
C GLU A 82 3.22 -2.50 -16.15
N LEU A 83 3.67 -1.43 -15.48
CA LEU A 83 4.93 -1.41 -14.73
C LEU A 83 4.87 -2.36 -13.53
N ALA A 84 3.74 -2.42 -12.83
CA ALA A 84 3.56 -3.31 -11.68
C ALA A 84 3.57 -4.79 -12.09
N ILE A 85 2.96 -5.13 -13.23
CA ILE A 85 3.01 -6.48 -13.79
C ILE A 85 4.44 -6.88 -14.11
N ALA A 86 5.21 -6.01 -14.79
CA ALA A 86 6.61 -6.27 -15.08
C ALA A 86 7.43 -6.41 -13.79
N ALA A 87 7.29 -5.45 -12.87
CA ALA A 87 8.07 -5.38 -11.65
C ALA A 87 7.73 -6.49 -10.65
N PHE A 88 6.49 -6.97 -10.56
CA PHE A 88 6.08 -8.03 -9.61
C PHE A 88 6.11 -9.44 -10.23
N GLY A 89 6.01 -9.54 -11.55
CA GLY A 89 5.99 -10.80 -12.30
C GLY A 89 7.33 -11.52 -12.39
N GLU A 90 8.45 -10.82 -12.14
CA GLU A 90 9.75 -11.47 -12.05
C GLU A 90 9.80 -12.41 -10.83
N ARG A 91 9.79 -13.72 -11.12
CA ARG A 91 10.18 -14.76 -10.17
C ARG A 91 11.66 -14.52 -9.83
N PRO A 92 12.04 -14.42 -8.54
CA PRO A 92 13.45 -14.52 -8.19
C PRO A 92 13.96 -15.83 -8.79
N SER A 93 14.99 -15.75 -9.61
CA SER A 93 15.67 -16.92 -10.15
C SER A 93 16.12 -17.77 -8.97
N ILE A 94 15.37 -18.83 -8.67
CA ILE A 94 15.82 -19.87 -7.76
C ILE A 94 16.97 -20.53 -8.48
N ILE A 95 18.19 -20.10 -8.16
CA ILE A 95 19.39 -20.84 -8.51
C ILE A 95 19.27 -22.18 -7.78
N ARG A 96 18.86 -23.21 -8.53
CA ARG A 96 18.96 -24.61 -8.10
C ARG A 96 20.45 -24.94 -8.03
N GLN A 97 20.97 -25.12 -6.82
CA GLN A 97 22.13 -25.96 -6.58
C GLN A 97 21.65 -27.37 -6.25
#